data_AF-A0A150GUH5-F1
#
_entry.id   AF-A0A150GUH5-F1
#
_cell.length_a   1.000
_cell.length_b   1.000
_cell.length_c   1.000
_cell.angle_alpha   90.00
_cell.angle_beta   90.00
_cell.angle_gamma   90.00
#
_symmetry.space_group_name_H-M   'P 1'
#
loop_
_entity.id
_entity.type
_entity.pdbx_description
1 polymer ?
#
loop_
_entity_poly.entity_id
_entity_poly.type
_entity_poly.pdbx_seq_one_letter_code
_entity_poly.pdbx_strand_id
1 'polypeptide(L)'
;MDVTERSQDARERDQRPHSKWAGGTEVSCRGGPLSDTVPDNCCSDEQADVCWVCLDGPAPGRPLIRPCKCPRYCHGVCIARWQLQSAGSKKETHCEFCQSELPEWKETLTPSCGCQAPAVMNVCFGGRTYSFEVQPGPDGYRRFTNAIRAAFALPEDSELNITFTCDEPNSGETPNIGSLLTLQGAGAYDAAVHCASVSAARRISTGNPLAQAPVWPTGGGRSISGGGSASGSGGNKARLLGNLGRRLRNAMAELFSPSGGSGRA
;
A
#
# COMPACT_ATOMS: atom_id res chain seq x y z
N MET A 1 34.93 -20.41 -42.08
CA MET A 1 34.04 -19.40 -42.69
C MET A 1 33.05 -19.02 -41.60
N ASP A 2 33.47 -18.43 -40.48
CA ASP A 2 34.09 -17.11 -40.29
C ASP A 2 33.23 -15.98 -40.85
N VAL A 3 32.38 -15.44 -39.96
CA VAL A 3 31.86 -14.07 -40.04
C VAL A 3 31.95 -13.50 -38.64
N THR A 4 33.05 -12.80 -38.40
CA THR A 4 33.31 -11.87 -37.30
C THR A 4 33.03 -10.46 -37.81
N GLU A 5 32.25 -9.65 -37.09
CA GLU A 5 32.18 -8.17 -37.14
C GLU A 5 30.95 -7.73 -36.31
N ARG A 6 30.84 -6.65 -35.53
CA ARG A 6 31.65 -5.45 -35.20
C ARG A 6 30.81 -4.78 -34.06
N SER A 7 31.23 -4.72 -32.81
CA SER A 7 31.95 -3.63 -32.13
C SER A 7 31.54 -2.18 -32.44
N GLN A 8 31.44 -1.38 -31.37
CA GLN A 8 31.43 0.11 -31.26
C GLN A 8 30.04 0.78 -31.36
N ASP A 9 29.69 1.85 -30.66
CA ASP A 9 30.24 2.70 -29.58
C ASP A 9 29.10 3.67 -29.21
N ALA A 10 29.09 4.22 -27.99
CA ALA A 10 28.60 5.58 -27.64
C ALA A 10 28.19 5.64 -26.17
N ARG A 11 29.19 5.93 -25.32
CA ARG A 11 28.99 6.50 -23.99
C ARG A 11 28.76 8.00 -24.16
N GLU A 12 27.51 8.45 -24.10
CA GLU A 12 27.23 9.89 -24.04
C GLU A 12 27.12 10.36 -22.58
N ARG A 13 27.96 11.33 -22.27
CA ARG A 13 28.36 11.81 -20.96
C ARG A 13 27.62 13.10 -20.68
N ASP A 14 26.49 13.04 -19.98
CA ASP A 14 25.70 14.23 -19.64
C ASP A 14 26.26 14.91 -18.37
N GLN A 15 27.09 15.92 -18.60
CA GLN A 15 27.70 16.77 -17.59
C GLN A 15 26.70 17.87 -17.19
N ARG A 16 26.08 17.73 -16.02
CA ARG A 16 25.30 18.82 -15.43
C ARG A 16 26.22 19.92 -14.87
N PRO A 17 25.98 21.20 -15.23
CA PRO A 17 26.78 22.31 -14.72
C PRO A 17 26.47 22.61 -13.25
N HIS A 18 27.55 22.89 -12.54
CA HIS A 18 27.65 23.24 -11.13
C HIS A 18 27.12 24.66 -10.90
N SER A 19 25.88 24.80 -10.39
CA SER A 19 25.31 26.09 -9.98
C SER A 19 25.95 26.53 -8.67
N LYS A 20 26.80 27.55 -8.79
CA LYS A 20 27.51 28.27 -7.73
C LYS A 20 26.50 29.14 -6.94
N TRP A 21 26.07 28.69 -5.77
CA TRP A 21 25.32 29.52 -4.82
C TRP A 21 26.32 30.40 -4.06
N ALA A 22 26.53 31.62 -4.54
CA ALA A 22 27.17 32.69 -3.80
C ALA A 22 26.09 33.72 -3.45
N GLY A 23 25.82 33.89 -2.16
CA GLY A 23 24.77 34.79 -1.68
C GLY A 23 24.74 34.80 -0.15
N GLY A 24 25.86 35.20 0.46
CA GLY A 24 25.91 35.51 1.88
C GLY A 24 25.06 36.75 2.16
N THR A 25 24.05 36.61 3.01
CA THR A 25 23.36 37.75 3.60
C THR A 25 23.80 37.81 5.05
N GLU A 26 24.72 38.74 5.32
CA GLU A 26 25.18 39.10 6.65
C GLU A 26 24.02 39.72 7.45
N VAL A 27 23.55 39.00 8.47
CA VAL A 27 22.60 39.55 9.45
C VAL A 27 23.43 40.18 10.56
N SER A 28 23.53 41.51 10.52
CA SER A 28 24.15 42.32 11.57
C SER A 28 23.16 42.51 12.72
N CYS A 29 23.29 41.68 13.76
CA CYS A 29 22.57 41.87 15.03
C CYS A 29 23.38 42.84 15.90
N ARG A 30 22.92 44.09 16.00
CA ARG A 30 23.45 45.10 16.93
C ARG A 30 23.21 44.66 18.38
N GLY A 31 24.28 44.72 19.17
CA GLY A 31 24.26 44.46 20.61
C GLY A 31 23.39 45.44 21.39
N GLY A 32 22.62 44.89 22.32
CA GLY A 32 21.95 45.60 23.41
C GLY A 32 22.61 45.27 24.75
N PRO A 33 22.53 46.18 25.74
CA PRO A 33 23.31 46.13 26.97
C PRO A 33 22.79 45.12 28.01
N LEU A 34 23.73 44.71 28.87
CA LEU A 34 23.59 43.80 29.99
C LEU A 34 22.45 44.19 30.95
N SER A 35 21.54 43.25 31.18
CA SER A 35 20.69 43.21 32.38
C SER A 35 20.54 41.76 32.86
N ASP A 36 20.74 41.61 34.16
CA ASP A 36 21.07 40.41 34.91
C ASP A 36 20.08 39.24 34.84
N THR A 37 20.67 38.03 34.86
CA THR A 37 20.13 36.76 35.39
C THR A 37 18.75 36.34 34.88
N VAL A 38 18.70 35.90 33.62
CA VAL A 38 17.82 34.79 33.28
C VAL A 38 18.54 33.53 33.77
N PRO A 39 17.93 32.67 34.61
CA PRO A 39 18.52 31.37 34.88
C PRO A 39 18.71 30.69 33.53
N ASP A 40 19.97 30.34 33.24
CA ASP A 40 20.39 29.37 32.25
C ASP A 40 19.65 28.07 32.60
N ASN A 41 18.37 27.99 32.20
CA ASN A 41 17.64 26.74 32.12
C ASN A 41 18.31 26.01 30.99
N CYS A 42 19.41 25.35 31.36
CA CYS A 42 20.18 24.39 30.61
C CYS A 42 19.18 23.44 29.96
N CYS A 43 18.75 23.82 28.75
CA CYS A 43 18.11 22.96 27.78
C CYS A 43 19.13 21.88 27.45
N SER A 44 19.28 20.92 28.35
CA SER A 44 19.69 19.58 27.97
C SER A 44 18.59 19.12 27.02
N ASP A 45 18.80 19.42 25.74
CA ASP A 45 18.08 18.89 24.60
C ASP A 45 18.29 17.37 24.65
N GLU A 46 17.63 16.70 25.60
CA GLU A 46 17.32 15.29 25.52
C GLU A 46 16.32 15.18 24.37
N GLN A 47 16.82 15.35 23.14
CA GLN A 47 16.10 15.04 21.91
C GLN A 47 15.75 13.57 22.02
N ALA A 48 14.56 13.32 22.56
CA ALA A 48 14.04 11.99 22.75
C ALA A 48 14.10 11.29 21.39
N ASP A 49 14.63 10.08 21.38
CA ASP A 49 14.61 9.26 20.18
C ASP A 49 13.15 9.11 19.74
N VAL A 50 12.84 9.61 18.54
CA VAL A 50 11.51 9.53 17.93
C VAL A 50 11.58 8.72 16.63
N CYS A 51 10.48 8.06 16.33
CA CYS A 51 10.30 7.32 15.09
C CYS A 51 10.32 8.29 13.90
N TRP A 52 11.26 8.15 12.96
CA TRP A 52 11.32 9.05 11.80
C TRP A 52 10.12 8.92 10.83
N VAL A 53 9.32 7.85 10.96
CA VAL A 53 8.15 7.60 10.10
C VAL A 53 6.88 8.25 10.67
N CYS A 54 6.57 8.03 11.96
CA CYS A 54 5.33 8.53 12.58
C CYS A 54 5.55 9.67 13.57
N LEU A 55 6.81 10.02 13.87
CA LEU A 55 7.24 11.06 14.81
C LEU A 55 6.91 10.79 16.29
N ASP A 56 6.43 9.58 16.63
CA ASP A 56 6.18 9.18 18.02
C ASP A 56 7.43 8.55 18.68
N GLY A 57 7.52 8.67 20.00
CA GLY A 57 8.55 8.02 20.81
C GLY A 57 8.38 6.50 20.96
N PRO A 58 9.23 5.83 21.77
CA PRO A 58 9.07 4.42 22.09
C PRO A 58 7.82 4.19 22.97
N ALA A 59 7.10 3.09 22.73
CA ALA A 59 5.94 2.69 23.54
C ALA A 59 6.02 1.20 23.92
N PRO A 60 5.31 0.75 24.97
CA PRO A 60 5.23 -0.67 25.32
C PRO A 60 4.78 -1.52 24.12
N GLY A 61 5.56 -2.55 23.76
CA GLY A 61 5.27 -3.38 22.58
C GLY A 61 5.62 -2.74 21.22
N ARG A 62 6.01 -1.46 21.19
CA ARG A 62 6.51 -0.75 20.01
C ARG A 62 7.85 -0.06 20.32
N PRO A 63 8.92 -0.83 20.60
CA PRO A 63 10.23 -0.26 20.81
C PRO A 63 10.75 0.39 19.52
N LEU A 64 11.57 1.42 19.69
CA LEU A 64 12.35 1.98 18.60
C LEU A 64 13.52 1.05 18.27
N ILE A 65 13.72 0.80 16.99
CA ILE A 65 14.85 0.04 16.47
C ILE A 65 15.66 0.91 15.51
N ARG A 66 16.92 0.52 15.27
CA ARG A 66 17.74 1.03 14.17
C ARG A 66 17.77 -0.03 13.07
N PRO A 67 16.95 0.10 12.01
CA PRO A 67 16.85 -0.93 10.97
C PRO A 67 18.10 -1.00 10.09
N CYS A 68 18.98 -0.01 10.16
CA CYS A 68 20.21 0.06 9.38
C CYS A 68 21.24 0.95 10.07
N LYS A 69 22.37 1.21 9.40
CA LYS A 69 23.50 2.01 9.90
C LYS A 69 23.20 3.52 10.04
N CYS A 70 22.08 4.00 9.50
CA CYS A 70 21.70 5.41 9.60
C CYS A 70 21.48 5.81 11.07
N PRO A 71 21.66 7.10 11.43
CA PRO A 71 21.45 7.59 12.79
C PRO A 71 19.97 7.79 13.16
N ARG A 72 19.03 7.08 12.49
CA ARG A 72 17.59 7.28 12.65
C ARG A 72 16.94 6.06 13.29
N TYR A 73 15.99 6.32 14.20
CA TYR A 73 15.18 5.33 14.88
C TYR A 73 13.79 5.21 14.26
N CYS A 74 13.24 4.01 14.20
CA CYS A 74 11.84 3.80 13.82
C CYS A 74 11.24 2.60 14.55
N HIS A 75 9.92 2.55 14.66
CA HIS A 75 9.25 1.32 15.08
C HIS A 75 9.37 0.25 13.99
N GLY A 76 9.51 -1.02 14.39
CA GLY A 76 9.57 -2.15 13.45
C GLY A 76 8.36 -2.19 12.50
N VAL A 77 7.17 -1.93 13.03
CA VAL A 77 5.94 -1.95 12.22
C VAL A 77 5.88 -0.78 11.22
N CYS A 78 6.40 0.39 11.60
CA CYS A 78 6.43 1.56 10.72
C CYS A 78 7.35 1.34 9.52
N ILE A 79 8.55 0.78 9.74
CA ILE A 79 9.45 0.45 8.64
C ILE A 79 8.88 -0.67 7.77
N ALA A 80 8.28 -1.69 8.37
CA ALA A 80 7.67 -2.79 7.62
C ALA A 80 6.53 -2.30 6.69
N ARG A 81 5.70 -1.36 7.18
CA ARG A 81 4.65 -0.73 6.38
C ARG A 81 5.21 0.10 5.23
N TRP A 82 6.29 0.86 5.48
CA TRP A 82 6.97 1.62 4.44
C TRP A 82 7.61 0.71 3.37
N GLN A 83 8.20 -0.43 3.79
CA GLN A 83 8.73 -1.44 2.87
C GLN A 83 7.62 -2.04 2.01
N LEU A 84 6.48 -2.39 2.61
CA LEU A 84 5.30 -2.89 1.92
C LEU A 84 4.73 -1.87 0.90
N GLN A 85 4.63 -0.58 1.26
CA GLN A 85 4.25 0.48 0.32
C GLN A 85 5.24 0.67 -0.84
N SER A 86 6.49 0.27 -0.62
CA SER A 86 7.57 0.35 -1.59
C SER A 86 7.81 -0.98 -2.33
N ALA A 87 6.87 -1.94 -2.24
CA ALA A 87 7.03 -3.27 -2.79
C ALA A 87 7.36 -3.27 -4.29
N GLY A 88 8.26 -4.16 -4.70
CA GLY A 88 8.76 -4.24 -6.06
C GLY A 88 9.83 -3.21 -6.41
N SER A 89 10.28 -2.43 -5.43
CA SER A 89 11.38 -1.47 -5.61
C SER A 89 12.57 -1.79 -4.70
N LYS A 90 13.73 -1.18 -4.98
CA LYS A 90 14.91 -1.32 -4.11
C LYS A 90 14.64 -0.83 -2.68
N LYS A 91 13.71 0.11 -2.51
CA LYS A 91 13.32 0.64 -1.20
C LYS A 91 12.60 -0.39 -0.33
N GLU A 92 12.02 -1.44 -0.92
CA GLU A 92 11.42 -2.54 -0.15
C GLU A 92 12.46 -3.25 0.73
N THR A 93 13.67 -3.46 0.22
CA THR A 93 14.68 -4.33 0.85
C THR A 93 15.91 -3.57 1.34
N HIS A 94 16.14 -2.34 0.87
CA HIS A 94 17.33 -1.56 1.18
C HIS A 94 17.00 -0.14 1.64
N CYS A 95 17.79 0.37 2.58
CA CYS A 95 17.69 1.75 3.04
C CYS A 95 18.00 2.74 1.90
N GLU A 96 17.14 3.74 1.69
CA GLU A 96 17.36 4.73 0.62
C GLU A 96 18.60 5.62 0.84
N PHE A 97 19.05 5.76 2.09
CA PHE A 97 20.20 6.60 2.45
C PHE A 97 21.52 5.83 2.43
N CYS A 98 21.64 4.76 3.24
CA CYS A 98 22.89 4.01 3.38
C CYS A 98 22.95 2.72 2.56
N GLN A 99 21.88 2.37 1.83
CA GLN A 99 21.79 1.19 0.97
C GLN A 99 22.07 -0.15 1.68
N SER A 100 22.05 -0.18 3.01
CA SER A 100 22.13 -1.43 3.77
C SER A 100 20.79 -2.15 3.69
N GLU A 101 20.85 -3.48 3.73
CA GLU A 101 19.66 -4.35 3.79
C GLU A 101 18.83 -4.03 5.04
N LEU A 102 17.51 -3.95 4.85
CA LEU A 102 16.54 -3.71 5.91
C LEU A 102 16.02 -5.05 6.46
N PRO A 103 15.48 -5.07 7.69
CA PRO A 103 14.84 -6.26 8.24
C PRO A 103 13.70 -6.78 7.36
N GLU A 104 13.46 -8.10 7.41
CA GLU A 104 12.34 -8.72 6.70
C GLU A 104 11.01 -8.22 7.28
N TRP A 105 10.17 -7.61 6.42
CA TRP A 105 8.96 -6.92 6.85
C TRP A 105 7.79 -7.88 7.08
N LYS A 106 7.76 -9.02 6.38
CA LYS A 106 6.63 -9.96 6.39
C LYS A 106 6.31 -10.45 7.80
N GLU A 107 7.32 -10.86 8.57
CA GLU A 107 7.13 -11.36 9.93
C GLU A 107 6.54 -10.30 10.87
N THR A 108 6.90 -9.03 10.65
CA THR A 108 6.40 -7.91 11.46
C THR A 108 4.93 -7.61 11.16
N LEU A 109 4.48 -7.80 9.90
CA LEU A 109 3.11 -7.52 9.47
C LEU A 109 2.19 -8.76 9.47
N THR A 110 2.74 -9.95 9.64
CA THR A 110 1.97 -11.19 9.71
C THR A 110 1.59 -11.47 11.15
N PRO A 111 0.29 -11.43 11.52
CA PRO A 111 -0.14 -11.98 12.79
C PRO A 111 0.25 -13.46 12.84
N SER A 112 0.66 -13.97 13.99
CA SER A 112 0.92 -15.41 14.19
C SER A 112 -0.39 -16.22 14.18
N CYS A 113 -1.08 -16.25 13.04
CA CYS A 113 -2.20 -17.13 12.81
C CYS A 113 -1.62 -18.44 12.26
N GLY A 114 -1.53 -19.47 13.09
CA GLY A 114 -1.05 -20.81 12.68
C GLY A 114 -1.92 -21.53 11.64
N CYS A 115 -2.81 -20.81 10.97
CA CYS A 115 -3.69 -21.32 9.93
C CYS A 115 -3.11 -20.95 8.55
N GLN A 116 -2.75 -21.96 7.76
CA GLN A 116 -2.51 -21.75 6.33
C GLN A 116 -3.84 -21.81 5.58
N ALA A 117 -4.21 -20.68 4.97
CA ALA A 117 -5.38 -20.57 4.11
C ALA A 117 -4.92 -20.34 2.67
N PRO A 118 -5.63 -20.87 1.65
CA PRO A 118 -5.31 -20.54 0.26
C PRO A 118 -5.51 -19.05 0.02
N ALA A 119 -4.47 -18.40 -0.53
CA ALA A 119 -4.52 -17.01 -0.93
C ALA A 119 -5.34 -16.89 -2.22
N VAL A 120 -6.39 -16.06 -2.19
CA VAL A 120 -7.28 -15.83 -3.34
C VAL A 120 -7.32 -14.34 -3.66
N MET A 121 -7.16 -13.99 -4.93
CA MET A 121 -7.28 -12.63 -5.44
C MET A 121 -8.47 -12.52 -6.40
N ASN A 122 -9.21 -11.42 -6.29
CA ASN A 122 -10.26 -11.08 -7.24
C ASN A 122 -9.71 -10.07 -8.25
N VAL A 123 -9.88 -10.36 -9.53
CA VAL A 123 -9.45 -9.49 -10.64
C VAL A 123 -10.69 -8.98 -11.34
N CYS A 124 -10.79 -7.65 -11.49
CA CYS A 124 -11.90 -6.98 -12.16
C CYS A 124 -11.39 -6.33 -13.45
N PHE A 125 -11.97 -6.70 -14.61
CA PHE A 125 -11.65 -6.09 -15.90
C PHE A 125 -12.88 -6.05 -16.81
N GLY A 126 -13.18 -4.88 -17.37
CA GLY A 126 -14.35 -4.69 -18.24
C GLY A 126 -15.69 -5.07 -17.59
N GLY A 127 -15.86 -4.78 -16.29
CA GLY A 127 -17.08 -5.11 -15.54
C GLY A 127 -17.24 -6.60 -15.18
N ARG A 128 -16.28 -7.46 -15.55
CA ARG A 128 -16.24 -8.88 -15.16
C ARG A 128 -15.26 -9.08 -14.01
N THR A 129 -15.60 -9.96 -13.08
CA THR A 129 -14.76 -10.31 -11.93
C THR A 129 -14.51 -11.81 -11.88
N TYR A 130 -13.24 -12.21 -11.76
CA TYR A 130 -12.84 -13.60 -11.55
C TYR A 130 -11.97 -13.73 -10.30
N SER A 131 -12.07 -14.87 -9.62
CA SER A 131 -11.27 -15.21 -8.45
C SER A 131 -10.18 -16.20 -8.85
N PHE A 132 -8.95 -15.97 -8.40
CA PHE A 132 -7.79 -16.81 -8.69
C PHE A 132 -7.10 -17.18 -7.40
N GLU A 133 -6.79 -18.46 -7.23
CA GLU A 133 -5.80 -18.88 -6.24
C GLU A 133 -4.41 -18.44 -6.70
N VAL A 134 -3.64 -17.86 -5.78
CA VAL A 134 -2.34 -17.27 -6.07
C VAL A 134 -1.26 -17.89 -5.20
N GLN A 135 -0.06 -17.99 -5.79
CA GLN A 135 1.14 -18.50 -5.14
C GLN A 135 2.25 -17.47 -5.27
N PRO A 136 3.11 -17.29 -4.26
CA PRO A 136 4.23 -16.36 -4.34
C PRO A 136 5.28 -16.85 -5.35
N GLY A 137 6.16 -15.94 -5.76
CA GLY A 137 7.29 -16.19 -6.63
C GLY A 137 6.99 -16.07 -8.12
N PRO A 138 8.03 -16.16 -8.96
CA PRO A 138 7.95 -15.88 -10.40
C PRO A 138 7.06 -16.87 -11.16
N ASP A 139 7.07 -18.15 -10.77
CA ASP A 139 6.19 -19.16 -11.38
C ASP A 139 4.73 -18.92 -11.02
N GLY A 140 4.45 -18.50 -9.78
CA GLY A 140 3.12 -18.12 -9.32
C GLY A 140 2.60 -16.91 -10.12
N TYR A 141 3.43 -15.88 -10.29
CA TYR A 141 3.09 -14.72 -11.10
C TYR A 141 2.77 -15.11 -12.55
N ARG A 142 3.61 -15.94 -13.19
CA ARG A 142 3.39 -16.41 -14.56
C ARG A 142 2.06 -17.16 -14.71
N ARG A 143 1.74 -18.05 -13.76
CA ARG A 143 0.46 -18.77 -13.74
C ARG A 143 -0.72 -17.81 -13.59
N PHE A 144 -0.61 -16.86 -12.66
CA PHE A 144 -1.62 -15.83 -12.42
C PHE A 144 -1.88 -14.99 -13.67
N THR A 145 -0.83 -14.46 -14.32
CA THR A 145 -0.99 -13.65 -15.55
C THR A 145 -1.57 -14.46 -16.71
N ASN A 146 -1.16 -15.72 -16.87
CA ASN A 146 -1.71 -16.58 -17.92
C ASN A 146 -3.19 -16.89 -17.68
N ALA A 147 -3.57 -17.13 -16.42
CA ALA A 147 -4.96 -17.36 -16.03
C ALA A 147 -5.84 -16.11 -16.27
N ILE A 148 -5.33 -14.91 -16.00
CA ILE A 148 -6.02 -13.65 -16.34
C ILE A 148 -6.25 -13.55 -17.84
N ARG A 149 -5.21 -13.75 -18.66
CA ARG A 149 -5.35 -13.66 -20.13
C ARG A 149 -6.39 -14.63 -20.66
N ALA A 150 -6.35 -15.88 -20.19
CA ALA A 150 -7.33 -16.89 -20.55
C ALA A 150 -8.77 -16.52 -20.12
N ALA A 151 -8.95 -16.06 -18.88
CA ALA A 151 -10.27 -15.75 -18.34
C ALA A 151 -10.94 -14.53 -19.00
N PHE A 152 -10.15 -13.51 -19.34
CA PHE A 152 -10.66 -12.28 -19.97
C PHE A 152 -10.56 -12.30 -21.51
N ALA A 153 -10.05 -13.38 -22.10
CA ALA A 153 -9.78 -13.54 -23.54
C ALA A 153 -8.90 -12.42 -24.11
N LEU A 154 -7.80 -12.11 -23.39
CA LEU A 154 -6.84 -11.09 -23.81
C LEU A 154 -5.80 -11.69 -24.77
N PRO A 155 -5.31 -10.93 -25.76
CA PRO A 155 -4.21 -11.36 -26.62
C PRO A 155 -2.95 -11.75 -25.83
N GLU A 156 -2.19 -12.73 -26.31
CA GLU A 156 -1.00 -13.23 -25.62
C GLU A 156 0.12 -12.18 -25.52
N ASP A 157 0.20 -11.31 -26.53
CA ASP A 157 1.12 -10.18 -26.65
C ASP A 157 0.68 -8.93 -25.88
N SER A 158 -0.50 -8.95 -25.23
CA SER A 158 -0.97 -7.81 -24.45
C SER A 158 -0.17 -7.61 -23.15
N GLU A 159 0.26 -6.36 -22.93
CA GLU A 159 0.87 -5.92 -21.69
C GLU A 159 -0.20 -5.77 -20.59
N LEU A 160 0.04 -6.37 -19.43
CA LEU A 160 -0.87 -6.32 -18.28
C LEU A 160 -0.40 -5.29 -17.26
N ASN A 161 -1.13 -4.18 -17.14
CA ASN A 161 -0.92 -3.19 -16.09
C ASN A 161 -1.77 -3.53 -14.87
N ILE A 162 -1.22 -4.36 -13.98
CA ILE A 162 -1.94 -4.86 -12.79
C ILE A 162 -1.73 -3.90 -11.62
N THR A 163 -2.84 -3.47 -11.01
CA THR A 163 -2.87 -2.77 -9.73
C THR A 163 -3.50 -3.68 -8.69
N PHE A 164 -2.78 -3.98 -7.63
CA PHE A 164 -3.26 -4.74 -6.50
C PHE A 164 -3.81 -3.78 -5.45
N THR A 165 -4.98 -4.10 -4.91
CA THR A 165 -5.55 -3.38 -3.77
C THR A 165 -5.70 -4.37 -2.63
N CYS A 166 -5.14 -4.05 -1.47
CA CYS A 166 -5.20 -4.90 -0.29
C CYS A 166 -5.61 -4.12 0.95
N ASP A 167 -6.19 -4.84 1.91
CA ASP A 167 -6.36 -4.33 3.26
C ASP A 167 -4.99 -4.24 3.92
N GLU A 168 -4.70 -3.09 4.52
CA GLU A 168 -3.44 -2.91 5.21
C GLU A 168 -3.39 -3.82 6.47
N PRO A 169 -2.33 -4.63 6.63
CA PRO A 169 -2.21 -5.49 7.80
C PRO A 169 -2.12 -4.64 9.06
N ASN A 170 -3.07 -4.86 9.98
CA ASN A 170 -3.31 -4.01 11.14
C ASN A 170 -2.05 -3.91 12.02
N SER A 171 -1.39 -2.76 12.00
CA SER A 171 -0.38 -2.41 13.00
C SER A 171 -1.11 -2.10 14.30
N GLY A 172 -0.94 -2.94 15.32
CA GLY A 172 -1.67 -2.86 16.58
C GLY A 172 -1.81 -1.45 17.17
N GLU A 173 -2.95 -1.24 17.82
CA GLU A 173 -3.37 -0.13 18.72
C GLU A 173 -4.36 0.89 18.18
N THR A 174 -4.36 1.22 16.88
CA THR A 174 -5.50 1.93 16.28
C THR A 174 -6.01 1.14 15.09
N PRO A 175 -7.20 0.52 15.17
CA PRO A 175 -7.79 -0.15 14.05
C PRO A 175 -8.19 0.93 13.04
N ASN A 176 -7.25 1.30 12.15
CA ASN A 176 -7.56 1.99 10.90
C ASN A 176 -8.28 0.98 10.00
N ILE A 177 -9.51 0.64 10.41
CA ILE A 177 -10.45 -0.21 9.68
C ILE A 177 -10.74 0.53 8.38
N GLY A 178 -10.08 0.09 7.30
CA GLY A 178 -10.36 0.56 5.95
C GLY A 178 -9.28 1.38 5.26
N SER A 179 -8.04 1.42 5.77
CA SER A 179 -6.92 1.91 4.96
C SER A 179 -6.60 0.89 3.85
N LEU A 180 -6.99 1.20 2.62
CA LEU A 180 -6.68 0.39 1.44
C LEU A 180 -5.29 0.76 0.95
N LEU A 181 -4.44 -0.24 0.82
CA LEU A 181 -3.12 -0.12 0.22
C LEU A 181 -3.23 -0.45 -1.27
N THR A 182 -2.61 0.38 -2.11
CA THR A 182 -2.50 0.12 -3.56
C THR A 182 -1.06 -0.17 -3.92
N LEU A 183 -0.84 -1.30 -4.58
CA LEU A 183 0.46 -1.76 -5.05
C LEU A 183 0.41 -1.92 -6.56
N GLN A 184 1.49 -1.60 -7.27
CA GLN A 184 1.47 -1.56 -8.73
C GLN A 184 2.63 -2.35 -9.34
N GLY A 185 2.34 -2.98 -10.47
CA GLY A 185 3.34 -3.65 -11.30
C GLY A 185 3.71 -5.05 -10.82
N ALA A 186 4.47 -5.75 -11.68
CA ALA A 186 4.86 -7.15 -11.46
C ALA A 186 5.69 -7.33 -10.16
N GLY A 187 6.55 -6.37 -9.84
CA GLY A 187 7.42 -6.45 -8.66
C GLY A 187 6.66 -6.47 -7.33
N ALA A 188 5.42 -5.98 -7.29
CA ALA A 188 4.62 -5.96 -6.08
C ALA A 188 3.72 -7.20 -5.89
N TYR A 189 3.79 -8.17 -6.82
CA TYR A 189 2.95 -9.36 -6.79
C TYR A 189 3.12 -10.17 -5.49
N ASP A 190 4.36 -10.43 -5.07
CA ASP A 190 4.62 -11.24 -3.88
C ASP A 190 4.11 -10.57 -2.60
N ALA A 191 4.23 -9.25 -2.51
CA ALA A 191 3.66 -8.47 -1.41
C ALA A 191 2.12 -8.55 -1.41
N ALA A 192 1.48 -8.48 -2.59
CA ALA A 192 0.04 -8.65 -2.70
C ALA A 192 -0.42 -10.07 -2.31
N VAL A 193 0.31 -11.12 -2.71
CA VAL A 193 0.04 -12.51 -2.30
C VAL A 193 0.17 -12.67 -0.79
N HIS A 194 1.16 -12.01 -0.19
CA HIS A 194 1.33 -11.99 1.25
C HIS A 194 0.12 -11.35 1.95
N CYS A 195 -0.33 -10.17 1.50
CA CYS A 195 -1.54 -9.55 2.03
C CYS A 195 -2.78 -10.45 1.88
N ALA A 196 -2.95 -11.10 0.72
CA ALA A 196 -4.05 -12.04 0.50
C ALA A 196 -3.99 -13.24 1.45
N SER A 197 -2.80 -13.78 1.71
CA SER A 197 -2.57 -14.86 2.68
C SER A 197 -2.96 -14.45 4.10
N VAL A 198 -2.50 -13.28 4.56
CA VAL A 198 -2.83 -12.74 5.90
C VAL A 198 -4.34 -12.52 6.05
N SER A 199 -4.99 -11.95 5.03
CA SER A 199 -6.43 -11.75 5.02
C SER A 199 -7.20 -13.07 5.00
N ALA A 200 -6.73 -14.07 4.25
CA ALA A 200 -7.33 -15.40 4.23
C ALA A 200 -7.24 -16.09 5.60
N ALA A 201 -6.06 -16.06 6.24
CA ALA A 201 -5.87 -16.65 7.54
C ALA A 201 -6.71 -15.95 8.63
N ARG A 202 -6.82 -14.62 8.58
CA ARG A 202 -7.66 -13.85 9.51
C ARG A 202 -9.13 -14.26 9.46
N ARG A 203 -9.68 -14.52 8.27
CA ARG A 203 -11.06 -14.98 8.09
C ARG A 203 -11.31 -16.30 8.82
N ILE A 204 -10.36 -17.23 8.75
CA ILE A 204 -10.44 -18.51 9.47
C ILE A 204 -10.45 -18.26 10.99
N SER A 205 -9.54 -17.42 11.49
CA SER A 205 -9.43 -17.15 12.93
C SER A 205 -10.66 -16.45 13.52
N THR A 206 -11.31 -15.56 12.76
CA THR A 206 -12.51 -14.83 13.23
C THR A 206 -13.82 -15.62 13.10
N GLY A 207 -13.78 -16.87 12.62
CA GLY A 207 -14.94 -17.77 12.64
C GLY A 207 -16.08 -17.40 11.68
N ASN A 208 -15.87 -16.50 10.72
CA ASN A 208 -16.85 -16.22 9.66
C ASN A 208 -16.30 -16.61 8.27
N PRO A 209 -16.36 -17.90 7.90
CA PRO A 209 -15.88 -18.40 6.61
C PRO A 209 -16.68 -17.90 5.39
N LEU A 210 -17.74 -17.09 5.58
CA LEU A 210 -18.64 -16.63 4.53
C LEU A 210 -18.79 -15.10 4.44
N ALA A 211 -17.93 -14.31 5.10
CA ALA A 211 -17.81 -12.90 4.75
C ALA A 211 -17.19 -12.80 3.34
N GLN A 212 -18.08 -12.79 2.34
CA GLN A 212 -17.79 -12.57 0.94
C GLN A 212 -16.81 -11.41 0.82
N ALA A 213 -15.86 -11.54 -0.11
CA ALA A 213 -15.13 -10.38 -0.62
C ALA A 213 -16.13 -9.24 -0.85
N PRO A 214 -15.77 -7.98 -0.56
CA PRO A 214 -16.70 -6.87 -0.72
C PRO A 214 -17.36 -6.97 -2.09
N VAL A 215 -18.68 -7.21 -2.08
CA VAL A 215 -19.50 -7.24 -3.28
C VAL A 215 -19.60 -5.80 -3.76
N TRP A 216 -18.75 -5.47 -4.73
CA TRP A 216 -18.86 -4.22 -5.47
C TRP A 216 -20.20 -4.22 -6.20
N PRO A 217 -20.99 -3.14 -6.18
CA PRO A 217 -22.25 -3.10 -6.89
C PRO A 217 -21.97 -3.16 -8.40
N THR A 218 -22.20 -4.32 -9.01
CA THR A 218 -22.26 -4.47 -10.46
C THR A 218 -23.45 -3.64 -10.96
N GLY A 219 -23.15 -2.51 -11.59
CA GLY A 219 -24.17 -1.67 -12.21
C GLY A 219 -24.81 -2.37 -13.40
N GLY A 220 -26.13 -2.53 -13.35
CA GLY A 220 -26.99 -2.60 -14.54
C GLY A 220 -27.76 -3.90 -14.76
N GLY A 221 -29.09 -3.79 -14.83
CA GLY A 221 -29.89 -4.64 -15.74
C GLY A 221 -31.05 -5.45 -15.15
N ARG A 222 -32.15 -4.76 -14.81
CA ARG A 222 -33.57 -5.14 -14.90
C ARG A 222 -34.00 -6.63 -14.96
N SER A 223 -34.90 -6.96 -14.02
CA SER A 223 -36.15 -7.72 -14.17
C SER A 223 -36.08 -9.21 -14.57
N ILE A 224 -36.56 -10.10 -13.68
CA ILE A 224 -37.81 -10.87 -13.83
C ILE A 224 -38.33 -11.25 -12.44
N SER A 225 -39.64 -11.08 -12.30
CA SER A 225 -40.50 -11.35 -11.15
C SER A 225 -40.90 -12.82 -11.00
N GLY A 226 -40.99 -13.28 -9.76
CA GLY A 226 -41.60 -14.54 -9.32
C GLY A 226 -40.86 -15.02 -8.07
N GLY A 227 -41.41 -15.12 -6.86
CA GLY A 227 -42.76 -15.51 -6.44
C GLY A 227 -42.57 -16.70 -5.51
N GLY A 228 -42.77 -16.55 -4.20
CA GLY A 228 -42.60 -17.65 -3.25
C GLY A 228 -42.54 -17.22 -1.79
N SER A 229 -43.69 -17.31 -1.13
CA SER A 229 -43.92 -17.06 0.29
C SER A 229 -43.19 -18.03 1.22
N ALA A 230 -42.70 -17.54 2.37
CA ALA A 230 -42.63 -18.33 3.59
C ALA A 230 -42.68 -17.42 4.82
N SER A 231 -43.72 -17.60 5.62
CA SER A 231 -43.96 -17.00 6.92
C SER A 231 -43.00 -17.55 7.97
N GLY A 232 -42.49 -16.68 8.85
CA GLY A 232 -41.69 -17.06 10.01
C GLY A 232 -41.61 -15.91 11.01
N SER A 233 -42.50 -15.92 11.99
CA SER A 233 -42.67 -14.91 13.03
C SER A 233 -41.73 -15.17 14.22
N GLY A 234 -41.17 -14.09 14.79
CA GLY A 234 -40.81 -14.05 16.23
C GLY A 234 -39.41 -13.59 16.57
N GLY A 235 -39.28 -12.37 17.14
CA GLY A 235 -38.15 -12.02 18.00
C GLY A 235 -37.58 -10.61 17.85
N ASN A 236 -38.31 -9.58 18.28
CA ASN A 236 -37.82 -8.21 18.41
C ASN A 236 -36.76 -8.08 19.51
N LYS A 237 -35.57 -7.58 19.18
CA LYS A 237 -34.82 -6.61 20.02
C LYS A 237 -34.22 -5.51 19.12
N ALA A 238 -34.53 -4.27 19.48
CA ALA A 238 -34.17 -2.99 18.87
C ALA A 238 -32.69 -2.93 18.42
N ARG A 239 -32.34 -2.54 17.19
CA ARG A 239 -32.38 -1.19 16.57
C ARG A 239 -31.82 -0.08 17.46
N LEU A 240 -30.54 0.21 17.28
CA LEU A 240 -29.99 1.58 17.28
C LEU A 240 -28.63 1.58 16.55
N LEU A 241 -28.45 2.59 15.69
CA LEU A 241 -27.24 2.97 14.94
C LEU A 241 -27.00 2.30 13.57
N GLY A 242 -27.97 2.47 12.67
CA GLY A 242 -27.65 2.64 11.26
C GLY A 242 -27.19 4.09 11.01
N ASN A 243 -25.96 4.30 10.53
CA ASN A 243 -25.53 5.54 9.86
C ASN A 243 -24.14 5.48 9.19
N LEU A 244 -23.79 4.40 8.48
CA LEU A 244 -22.54 4.33 7.70
C LEU A 244 -22.72 4.13 6.19
N GLY A 245 -23.95 4.24 5.67
CA GLY A 245 -24.26 3.97 4.26
C GLY A 245 -24.37 5.19 3.33
N ARG A 246 -23.89 6.37 3.70
CA ARG A 246 -24.14 7.61 2.91
C ARG A 246 -22.93 8.46 2.53
N ARG A 247 -21.72 8.19 3.03
CA ARG A 247 -20.56 9.07 2.76
C ARG A 247 -19.60 8.60 1.66
N LEU A 248 -19.85 7.43 1.04
CA LEU A 248 -19.03 6.89 -0.06
C LEU A 248 -19.70 7.01 -1.45
N ARG A 249 -20.65 7.94 -1.62
CA ARG A 249 -21.27 8.22 -2.93
C ARG A 249 -20.77 9.48 -3.62
N ASN A 250 -19.97 10.33 -2.98
CA ASN A 250 -19.64 11.66 -3.51
C ASN A 250 -18.19 11.84 -4.01
N ALA A 251 -17.34 10.81 -4.04
CA ALA A 251 -15.92 10.98 -4.43
C ALA A 251 -15.54 10.40 -5.81
N MET A 252 -16.47 9.78 -6.54
CA MET A 252 -16.16 9.08 -7.81
C MET A 252 -17.02 9.53 -9.01
N ALA A 253 -17.89 10.54 -8.85
CA ALA A 253 -18.72 11.06 -9.95
C ALA A 253 -18.01 12.12 -10.82
N GLU A 254 -16.84 12.63 -10.41
CA GLU A 254 -16.16 13.76 -11.07
C GLU A 254 -15.10 13.35 -12.11
N LEU A 255 -14.71 12.07 -12.20
CA LEU A 255 -13.62 11.63 -13.11
C LEU A 255 -14.08 11.09 -14.47
N PHE A 256 -15.39 10.95 -14.70
CA PHE A 256 -15.94 10.45 -15.97
C PHE A 256 -17.10 11.31 -16.49
N SER A 257 -16.95 12.63 -16.46
CA SER A 257 -17.76 13.49 -17.32
C SER A 257 -17.19 13.47 -18.74
N PRO A 258 -17.86 12.88 -19.74
CA PRO A 258 -17.46 13.03 -21.13
C PRO A 258 -17.65 14.49 -21.55
N SER A 259 -16.58 15.09 -22.07
CA SER A 259 -16.59 16.33 -22.83
C SER A 259 -17.48 16.15 -24.06
N GLY A 260 -18.77 16.46 -23.91
CA GLY A 260 -19.74 16.52 -24.99
C GLY A 260 -19.48 17.73 -25.88
N GLY A 261 -18.59 17.56 -26.86
CA GLY A 261 -18.54 18.41 -28.03
C GLY A 261 -19.82 18.22 -28.85
N SER A 262 -20.61 19.28 -28.98
CA SER A 262 -21.67 19.37 -29.98
C SER A 262 -21.30 20.47 -30.96
N GLY A 263 -20.73 20.04 -32.09
CA GLY A 263 -20.68 20.85 -33.30
C GLY A 263 -21.93 20.59 -34.14
N ARG A 264 -22.58 21.69 -34.54
CA ARG A 264 -23.46 21.91 -35.72
C ARG A 264 -24.12 23.28 -35.49
N ALA A 265 -24.19 24.22 -36.43
CA ALA A 265 -24.01 24.22 -37.86
C ALA A 265 -23.36 25.55 -38.30
#